data_AF-A0A920QKJ4-F1
#
_entry.id   AF-A0A920QKJ4-F1
#
_cell.length_a   1.000
_cell.length_b   1.000
_cell.length_c   1.000
_cell.angle_alpha   90.00
_cell.angle_beta   90.00
_cell.angle_gamma   90.00
#
_symmetry.space_group_name_H-M   'P 1'
#
loop_
_entity.id
_entity.type
_entity.pdbx_description
1 polymer ?
#
loop_
_entity_poly.entity_id
_entity_poly.type
_entity_poly.pdbx_seq_one_letter_code
_entity_poly.pdbx_strand_id
1 'polypeptide(L)' 'MSLYKAFVGEDCSLVEINPLVLTGDERVVALDAKLTFDDNALYRIRETWP' A
#
# COMPACT_ATOMS: atom_id res chain seq x y z
N MET A 1 -3.29 3.14 -11.48
CA MET A 1 -3.97 3.91 -10.40
C MET A 1 -4.16 3.15 -9.09
N SER A 2 -4.03 1.82 -9.04
CA SER A 2 -4.39 1.01 -7.86
C SER A 2 -3.60 1.36 -6.60
N LEU A 3 -2.30 1.65 -6.71
CA LEU A 3 -1.46 2.04 -5.56
C LEU A 3 -1.90 3.38 -4.96
N TYR A 4 -2.21 4.35 -5.81
CA TYR A 4 -2.72 5.65 -5.38
C TYR A 4 -4.10 5.54 -4.72
N LYS A 5 -4.98 4.69 -5.27
CA LYS A 5 -6.28 4.41 -4.64
C LYS A 5 -6.13 3.76 -3.27
N ALA A 6 -5.19 2.83 -3.10
CA ALA A 6 -4.89 2.24 -1.80
C ALA A 6 -4.33 3.28 -0.83
N PHE A 7 -3.39 4.12 -1.27
CA PHE A 7 -2.82 5.18 -0.44
C PHE A 7 -3.89 6.14 0.11
N VAL A 8 -4.79 6.63 -0.77
CA VAL A 8 -5.85 7.56 -0.39
C VAL A 8 -7.00 6.86 0.35
N GLY A 9 -7.39 5.66 -0.09
CA GLY A 9 -8.55 4.95 0.45
C GLY A 9 -8.32 4.36 1.83
N GLU A 10 -7.08 3.98 2.14
CA GLU A 10 -6.70 3.38 3.42
C GLU A 10 -5.98 4.38 4.35
N ASP A 11 -6.06 5.69 4.07
CA ASP A 11 -5.41 6.75 4.87
C ASP A 11 -3.91 6.44 5.15
N CYS A 12 -3.17 5.98 4.13
CA CYS A 12 -1.74 5.70 4.28
C CYS A 12 -0.91 6.99 4.29
N SER A 13 0.11 7.04 5.14
CA SER A 13 1.14 8.08 5.12
C SER A 13 2.32 7.70 4.21
N LEU A 14 2.55 6.40 3.99
CA LEU A 14 3.56 5.87 3.07
C LEU A 14 3.09 4.55 2.46
N VAL A 15 3.27 4.40 1.14
CA VAL A 15 3.20 3.10 0.46
C VAL A 15 4.46 2.95 -0.37
N GLU A 16 5.27 1.95 -0.05
CA GLU A 16 6.52 1.62 -0.73
C GLU A 16 6.43 0.21 -1.30
N ILE A 17 6.73 0.04 -2.59
CA ILE A 17 6.98 -1.28 -3.19
C ILE A 17 8.47 -1.38 -3.45
N ASN A 18 9.13 -2.35 -2.82
CA ASN A 18 10.54 -2.60 -3.03
C ASN A 18 10.92 -4.05 -2.66
N PRO A 19 11.30 -4.91 -3.61
CA PRO A 19 11.57 -4.60 -5.03
C PRO A 19 10.32 -4.71 -5.92
N LEU A 20 10.27 -3.83 -6.93
CA LEU A 20 9.35 -3.94 -8.07
C LEU A 20 10.08 -4.66 -9.21
N VAL A 21 9.63 -5.87 -9.53
CA VAL A 21 10.32 -6.76 -10.47
C VAL A 21 9.64 -6.79 -11.83
N LEU A 22 10.44 -6.70 -12.89
CA LEU A 22 10.05 -7.04 -14.25
C LEU A 22 10.40 -8.51 -14.49
N THR A 23 9.39 -9.35 -14.71
CA THR A 23 9.58 -10.77 -15.00
C THR A 23 9.98 -10.98 -16.46
N GLY A 24 10.51 -12.16 -16.80
CA GLY A 24 10.94 -12.49 -18.16
C GLY A 24 9.81 -12.54 -19.19
N ASP A 25 8.56 -12.62 -18.74
CA ASP A 25 7.34 -12.50 -19.56
C ASP A 25 6.77 -11.06 -19.57
N GLU A 26 7.62 -10.06 -19.31
CA GLU A 26 7.32 -8.61 -19.37
C GLU A 26 6.21 -8.14 -18.41
N ARG A 27 5.97 -8.88 -17.32
CA ARG A 27 5.02 -8.46 -16.28
C ARG A 27 5.73 -7.72 -15.16
N VAL A 28 5.04 -6.71 -14.63
CA VAL A 28 5.50 -5.98 -13.45
C VAL A 28 4.85 -6.59 -12.21
N VAL A 29 5.67 -7.03 -11.26
CA VAL A 29 5.23 -7.70 -10.03
C VAL A 29 5.86 -7.00 -8.82
N ALA A 30 5.03 -6.64 -7.85
CA ALA A 30 5.48 -6.21 -6.53
C ALA A 30 5.84 -7.45 -5.70
N LEU A 31 7.11 -7.62 -5.33
CA LEU A 31 7.52 -8.75 -4.50
C LEU A 31 7.32 -8.49 -3.00
N ASP A 32 7.53 -7.25 -2.59
CA ASP A 32 7.34 -6.82 -1.21
C ASP A 32 6.71 -5.42 -1.18
N ALA A 33 5.96 -5.15 -0.12
CA ALA A 33 5.31 -3.87 0.07
C ALA A 33 5.31 -3.48 1.56
N LYS A 34 5.69 -2.23 1.83
CA LYS A 34 5.63 -1.61 3.14
C LYS A 34 4.59 -0.49 3.12
N LEU A 35 3.61 -0.60 4.00
CA LEU A 35 2.57 0.42 4.20
C LEU A 35 2.71 0.99 5.60
N THR A 36 2.69 2.32 5.70
CA THR A 36 2.57 3.04 6.97
C THR A 36 1.25 3.80 6.94
N PHE A 37 0.44 3.63 7.96
CA PHE A 37 -0.84 4.32 8.13
C PHE A 37 -0.62 5.63 8.89
N ASP A 38 -1.50 6.62 8.69
CA ASP A 38 -1.49 7.82 9.54
C ASP A 38 -2.16 7.51 10.88
N ASP A 39 -1.38 7.57 11.97
CA ASP A 39 -1.87 7.33 13.33
C ASP A 39 -3.01 8.30 13.71
N ASN A 40 -3.06 9.50 13.13
CA ASN A 40 -4.15 10.45 13.35
C ASN A 40 -5.44 10.07 12.62
N ALA A 41 -5.39 9.18 11.64
CA ALA A 41 -6.54 8.68 10.89
C ALA A 41 -7.12 7.38 11.48
N LEU A 42 -6.45 6.77 12.48
CA LEU A 42 -6.87 5.51 13.11
C LEU A 42 -8.31 5.53 13.66
N TYR A 43 -8.85 6.69 14.04
CA TYR A 43 -10.24 6.80 14.51
C TYR A 43 -11.30 6.58 13.42
N ARG A 44 -10.92 6.65 12.13
CA ARG A 44 -11.78 6.39 10.96
C ARG A 44 -11.65 4.96 10.47
N ILE A 45 -10.52 4.30 10.75
CA ILE A 45 -10.26 2.88 10.47
C ILE A 45 -10.77 2.07 11.68
N ARG A 46 -12.08 2.09 11.92
CA ARG A 46 -12.70 1.49 13.13
C ARG A 46 -13.10 0.01 13.00
N GLU A 47 -12.88 -0.63 11.85
CA GLU A 47 -13.49 -1.96 11.60
C GLU A 47 -12.50 -3.10 11.32
N THR A 48 -11.20 -2.84 11.20
CA THR A 48 -10.22 -3.87 10.79
C THR A 48 -8.99 -4.01 11.68
N TRP A 49 -8.99 -3.40 12.87
CA TRP A 49 -7.92 -3.65 13.85
C TRP A 49 -8.21 -4.95 14.62
N PRO A 50 -7.30 -5.95 14.67
CA PRO A 50 -7.41 -7.09 15.59
C PRO A 50 -7.16 -6.70 17.06
#